data_AF-A0A438KLL9-F1
#
_entry.id   AF-A0A438KLL9-F1
#
_cell.length_a   1.000
_cell.length_b   1.000
_cell.length_c   1.000
_cell.angle_alpha   90.00
_cell.angle_beta   90.00
_cell.angle_gamma   90.00
#
_symmetry.space_group_name_H-M   'P 1'
#
loop_
_entity.id
_entity.type
_entity.pdbx_description
1 polymer ?
#
loop_
_entity_poly.entity_id
_entity_poly.type
_entity_poly.pdbx_seq_one_letter_code
_entity_poly.pdbx_strand_id
1 'polypeptide(L)'
;MGSLTNGIDKRPDEEQEEEPILMKNSQRFCMFPIRYRQLWEMYKKAEASFWTGNSLPSPCFCVPILAEEVDLSHDVQQWESLSNSEKHFISHVLAFFAASDGIVLENLAARFLHDIQIPEARAFYGFQIAMENIHSEMYSLLLETYIKDSKEKHRLFNAIENISCVAGKAKWALDWIQSSTLFAERLIAFACVEGIFFSGSFCAIFWLKKRGLMPGLTFSNELISRDEGLHCDFACLLYSLLQKQLPWQKVHHIVHEAVEIEIQFVCEALPCALIGMNATLMSQYIKFVADRLLVALGYERKYNVENPFDWMEFISLQ
;
A
#
# COMPACT_ATOMS: atom_id res chain seq x y z
N MET A 1 5.29 -56.22 24.83
CA MET A 1 4.63 -54.89 24.88
C MET A 1 5.68 -53.92 25.38
N GLY A 2 6.19 -52.91 24.68
CA GLY A 2 5.97 -52.34 23.37
C GLY A 2 6.76 -51.03 23.42
N SER A 3 7.98 -51.02 22.87
CA SER A 3 8.80 -49.82 22.75
C SER A 3 8.60 -49.29 21.33
N LEU A 4 7.85 -48.20 21.23
CA LEU A 4 7.64 -47.44 20.00
C LEU A 4 7.92 -45.97 20.34
N THR A 5 9.19 -45.59 20.33
CA THR A 5 9.56 -44.19 20.12
C THR A 5 9.69 -44.00 18.62
N ASN A 6 8.66 -43.43 18.01
CA ASN A 6 8.61 -43.04 16.61
C ASN A 6 9.83 -42.21 16.25
N GLY A 7 10.61 -42.70 15.29
CA GLY A 7 11.53 -41.87 14.52
C GLY A 7 10.71 -40.85 13.75
N ILE A 8 10.80 -39.59 14.17
CA ILE A 8 10.43 -38.47 13.31
C ILE A 8 11.54 -38.38 12.27
N ASP A 9 11.16 -38.70 11.05
CA ASP A 9 11.92 -38.49 9.83
C ASP A 9 12.31 -37.00 9.74
N LYS A 10 13.53 -36.69 10.19
CA LYS A 10 14.13 -35.38 9.94
C LYS A 10 14.38 -35.32 8.44
N ARG A 11 13.54 -34.57 7.72
CA ARG A 11 13.89 -34.05 6.40
C ARG A 11 15.30 -33.47 6.49
N PRO A 12 16.17 -33.69 5.48
CA PRO A 12 17.54 -33.21 5.53
C PRO A 12 17.50 -31.71 5.81
N ASP A 13 18.17 -31.32 6.89
CA ASP A 13 18.50 -29.93 7.17
C ASP A 13 19.27 -29.43 5.95
N GLU A 14 18.57 -28.82 4.98
CA GLU A 14 19.19 -27.80 4.15
C GLU A 14 19.66 -26.77 5.16
N GLU A 15 20.97 -26.69 5.37
CA GLU A 15 21.63 -25.59 6.06
C GLU A 15 21.22 -24.31 5.32
N GLN A 16 20.06 -23.76 5.67
CA GLN A 16 19.64 -22.43 5.27
C GLN A 16 20.65 -21.53 5.97
N GLU A 17 21.70 -21.12 5.25
CA GLU A 17 22.37 -19.86 5.54
C GLU A 17 21.24 -18.82 5.70
N GLU A 18 20.95 -18.48 6.95
CA GLU A 18 19.81 -17.66 7.33
C GLU A 18 20.08 -16.24 6.85
N GLU A 19 19.08 -15.62 6.21
CA GLU A 19 19.16 -14.24 5.73
C GLU A 19 19.57 -13.31 6.87
N PRO A 20 20.67 -12.53 6.76
CA PRO A 20 21.20 -11.74 7.88
C PRO A 20 20.20 -10.77 8.51
N ILE A 21 19.27 -10.25 7.71
CA ILE A 21 18.23 -9.32 8.17
C ILE A 21 17.13 -9.99 8.99
N LEU A 22 17.01 -11.33 8.91
CA LEU A 22 16.04 -12.18 9.62
C LEU A 22 16.65 -12.92 10.82
N MET A 23 17.99 -12.96 10.93
CA MET A 23 18.68 -13.64 12.02
C MET A 23 18.47 -12.95 13.36
N LYS A 24 18.15 -13.73 14.40
CA LYS A 24 17.99 -13.20 15.77
C LYS A 24 19.26 -12.49 16.23
N ASN A 25 19.11 -11.21 16.56
CA ASN A 25 20.20 -10.37 17.01
C ASN A 25 19.96 -9.90 18.46
N SER A 26 20.91 -10.17 19.36
CA SER A 26 20.85 -9.72 20.75
C SER A 26 20.95 -8.19 20.91
N GLN A 27 21.54 -7.51 19.92
CA GLN A 27 21.65 -6.05 19.88
C GLN A 27 20.44 -5.36 19.22
N ARG A 28 19.37 -6.10 18.90
CA ARG A 28 18.16 -5.58 18.24
C ARG A 28 17.44 -4.44 18.98
N PHE A 29 17.75 -4.24 20.26
CA PHE A 29 17.11 -3.24 21.11
C PHE A 29 17.88 -1.92 21.20
N CYS A 30 19.11 -1.85 20.67
CA CYS A 30 19.90 -0.63 20.64
C CYS A 30 19.96 -0.09 19.21
N MET A 31 19.57 1.16 19.01
CA MET A 31 19.59 1.77 17.67
C MET A 31 21.01 2.10 17.19
N PHE A 32 21.91 2.44 18.10
CA PHE A 32 23.28 2.84 17.76
C PHE A 32 24.29 1.73 18.08
N PRO A 33 25.37 1.58 17.28
CA PRO A 33 25.64 2.30 16.03
C PRO A 33 24.79 1.80 14.85
N ILE A 34 24.36 2.72 13.97
CA ILE A 34 23.62 2.40 12.73
C ILE A 34 24.51 1.55 11.81
N ARG A 35 23.98 0.41 11.36
CA ARG A 35 24.65 -0.55 10.47
C ARG A 35 24.11 -0.47 9.05
N TYR A 36 22.80 -0.34 8.89
CA TYR A 36 22.14 -0.25 7.58
C TYR A 36 21.74 1.19 7.27
N ARG A 37 22.73 1.99 6.86
CA ARG A 37 22.54 3.43 6.62
C ARG A 37 21.44 3.73 5.61
N GLN A 38 21.35 2.95 4.53
CA GLN A 38 20.30 3.12 3.51
C GLN A 38 18.88 2.94 4.07
N LEU A 39 18.66 1.98 4.98
CA LEU A 39 17.36 1.78 5.63
C LEU A 39 17.06 2.91 6.61
N TRP A 40 18.08 3.37 7.33
CA TRP A 40 17.94 4.51 8.25
C TRP A 40 17.60 5.81 7.51
N GLU A 41 18.20 6.05 6.35
CA GLU A 41 17.89 7.20 5.50
C GLU A 41 16.45 7.16 4.99
N MET A 42 15.93 5.98 4.60
CA MET A 42 14.51 5.82 4.28
C MET A 42 13.60 6.10 5.48
N TYR A 43 13.96 5.61 6.67
CA TYR A 43 13.21 5.92 7.89
C TYR A 43 13.19 7.42 8.19
N LYS A 44 14.33 8.11 8.06
CA LYS A 44 14.39 9.56 8.23
C LYS A 44 13.63 10.33 7.17
N LYS A 45 13.58 9.82 5.93
CA LYS A 45 12.72 10.37 4.87
C LYS A 45 11.24 10.23 5.22
N ALA A 46 10.82 9.07 5.73
CA ALA A 46 9.45 8.84 6.19
C ALA A 46 9.09 9.75 7.37
N GLU A 47 9.94 9.79 8.40
CA GLU A 47 9.76 10.63 9.59
C GLU A 47 9.62 12.13 9.23
N ALA A 48 10.42 12.61 8.26
CA ALA A 48 10.35 13.99 7.79
C ALA A 48 9.07 14.31 6.98
N SER A 49 8.31 13.30 6.59
CA SER A 49 7.10 13.41 5.78
C SER A 49 5.82 13.30 6.60
N PHE A 50 5.92 13.27 7.94
CA PHE A 50 4.79 13.15 8.86
C PHE A 50 3.70 14.21 8.61
N TRP A 51 2.45 13.78 8.62
CA TRP A 51 1.26 14.62 8.48
C TRP A 51 0.10 14.05 9.31
N THR A 52 -0.97 14.81 9.51
CA THR A 52 -2.14 14.37 10.27
C THR A 52 -3.43 14.77 9.57
N GLY A 53 -4.42 13.88 9.58
CA GLY A 53 -5.75 14.14 9.00
C GLY A 53 -6.71 14.97 9.85
N ASN A 54 -6.29 15.48 11.02
CA ASN A 54 -7.21 16.05 12.01
C ASN A 54 -7.53 17.53 11.79
N SER A 55 -8.84 17.84 11.82
CA SER A 55 -9.42 19.18 11.95
C SER A 55 -9.83 19.52 13.41
N LEU A 56 -9.45 18.68 14.38
CA LEU A 56 -9.65 18.98 15.80
C LEU A 56 -8.62 20.03 16.25
N PRO A 57 -9.04 21.18 16.79
CA PRO A 57 -8.11 22.20 17.27
C PRO A 57 -7.32 21.62 18.43
N SER A 58 -6.08 21.23 18.17
CA SER A 58 -5.22 20.67 19.21
C SER A 58 -4.80 21.81 20.14
N PRO A 59 -5.27 21.85 21.40
CA PRO A 59 -4.78 22.82 22.35
C PRO A 59 -3.44 22.28 22.84
N CYS A 60 -2.36 22.98 22.54
CA CYS A 60 -1.03 22.71 23.11
C CYS A 60 -0.28 21.50 22.52
N PHE A 61 0.11 21.55 21.24
CA PHE A 61 1.43 21.06 20.84
C PHE A 61 2.05 22.00 19.82
N CYS A 62 2.99 22.82 20.28
CA CYS A 62 3.90 23.54 19.40
C CYS A 62 4.87 22.52 18.80
N VAL A 63 4.47 21.84 17.73
CA VAL A 63 5.41 21.25 16.79
C VAL A 63 5.53 22.24 15.63
N PRO A 64 6.53 23.13 15.65
CA PRO A 64 6.81 23.93 14.47
C PRO A 64 7.49 22.98 13.48
N ILE A 65 6.77 22.55 12.44
CA ILE A 65 7.21 22.12 11.10
C ILE A 65 6.08 21.25 10.50
N LEU A 66 5.43 21.77 9.44
CA LEU A 66 4.75 21.02 8.36
C LEU A 66 3.67 19.98 8.72
N ALA A 67 2.85 20.17 9.75
CA ALA A 67 1.59 19.42 9.82
C ALA A 67 0.64 19.96 8.75
N GLU A 68 0.71 19.40 7.55
CA GLU A 68 -0.22 19.67 6.46
C GLU A 68 -1.58 19.06 6.82
N GLU A 69 -2.48 19.90 7.34
CA GLU A 69 -3.84 19.52 7.70
C GLU A 69 -4.72 19.49 6.43
N VAL A 70 -5.56 18.45 6.31
CA VAL A 70 -6.47 18.28 5.17
C VAL A 70 -7.76 19.06 5.44
N ASP A 71 -8.00 20.15 4.69
CA ASP A 71 -9.26 20.90 4.73
C ASP A 71 -10.32 20.29 3.80
N LEU A 72 -11.44 19.85 4.37
CA LEU A 72 -12.58 19.26 3.65
C LEU A 72 -13.76 20.23 3.47
N SER A 73 -13.62 21.49 3.88
CA SER A 73 -14.73 22.46 3.90
C SER A 73 -15.31 22.73 2.51
N HIS A 74 -14.45 22.82 1.49
CA HIS A 74 -14.84 23.01 0.09
C HIS A 74 -15.39 21.73 -0.55
N ASP A 75 -14.89 20.56 -0.12
CA ASP A 75 -15.27 19.28 -0.68
C ASP A 75 -16.73 18.95 -0.45
N VAL A 76 -17.31 19.33 0.70
CA VAL A 76 -18.74 19.12 0.98
C VAL A 76 -19.63 19.79 -0.08
N GLN A 77 -19.25 20.98 -0.54
CA GLN A 77 -20.00 21.72 -1.56
C GLN A 77 -19.80 21.09 -2.95
N GLN A 78 -18.56 20.75 -3.29
CA GLN A 78 -18.25 20.16 -4.58
C GLN A 78 -18.84 18.76 -4.73
N TRP A 79 -18.85 17.97 -3.64
CA TRP A 79 -19.46 16.65 -3.60
C TRP A 79 -20.89 16.69 -4.10
N GLU A 80 -21.71 17.64 -3.62
CA GLU A 80 -23.11 17.73 -4.04
C GLU A 80 -23.27 18.00 -5.55
N SER A 81 -22.32 18.72 -6.15
CA SER A 81 -22.32 19.05 -7.59
C SER A 81 -21.85 17.91 -8.50
N LEU A 82 -21.22 16.87 -7.94
CA LEU A 82 -20.77 15.70 -8.71
C LEU A 82 -21.96 14.89 -9.25
N SER A 83 -21.74 14.27 -10.40
CA SER A 83 -22.70 13.31 -10.97
C SER A 83 -22.82 12.06 -10.09
N ASN A 84 -23.93 11.34 -10.21
CA ASN A 84 -24.12 10.07 -9.49
C ASN A 84 -23.04 9.03 -9.83
N SER A 85 -22.54 9.03 -11.08
CA SER A 85 -21.45 8.16 -11.52
C SER A 85 -20.13 8.48 -10.83
N GLU A 86 -19.79 9.77 -10.69
CA GLU A 86 -18.59 10.21 -9.96
C GLU A 86 -18.71 9.91 -8.47
N LYS A 87 -19.85 10.22 -7.85
CA LYS A 87 -20.13 9.88 -6.45
C LYS A 87 -20.00 8.39 -6.18
N HIS A 88 -20.57 7.57 -7.07
CA HIS A 88 -20.49 6.10 -6.98
C HIS A 88 -19.04 5.61 -7.09
N PHE A 89 -18.27 6.12 -8.06
CA PHE A 89 -16.87 5.76 -8.23
C PHE A 89 -16.05 6.12 -6.98
N ILE A 90 -16.12 7.38 -6.54
CA ILE A 90 -15.33 7.87 -5.40
C ILE A 90 -15.71 7.14 -4.11
N SER A 91 -16.99 6.92 -3.84
CA SER A 91 -17.43 6.25 -2.60
C SER A 91 -16.92 4.81 -2.53
N HIS A 92 -16.89 4.09 -3.65
CA HIS A 92 -16.40 2.70 -3.68
C HIS A 92 -14.87 2.62 -3.62
N VAL A 93 -14.15 3.57 -4.21
CA VAL A 93 -12.70 3.69 -4.04
C VAL A 93 -12.34 3.96 -2.57
N LEU A 94 -13.01 4.90 -1.91
CA LEU A 94 -12.77 5.21 -0.50
C LEU A 94 -13.10 4.02 0.42
N ALA A 95 -14.19 3.32 0.13
CA ALA A 95 -14.57 2.12 0.86
C ALA A 95 -13.55 0.98 0.71
N PHE A 96 -12.95 0.84 -0.48
CA PHE A 96 -11.86 -0.10 -0.72
C PHE A 96 -10.61 0.26 0.10
N PHE A 97 -10.20 1.53 0.09
CA PHE A 97 -9.02 1.99 0.84
C PHE A 97 -9.20 1.79 2.35
N ALA A 98 -10.32 2.26 2.92
CA ALA A 98 -10.61 2.13 4.34
C ALA A 98 -10.53 0.68 4.86
N ALA A 99 -10.88 -0.29 4.02
CA ALA A 99 -10.80 -1.69 4.37
C ALA A 99 -9.41 -2.31 4.12
N SER A 100 -8.65 -1.80 3.15
CA SER A 100 -7.36 -2.36 2.73
C SER A 100 -6.23 -1.99 3.69
N ASP A 101 -6.19 -0.76 4.20
CA ASP A 101 -5.15 -0.32 5.16
C ASP A 101 -5.19 -1.17 6.45
N GLY A 102 -6.38 -1.62 6.86
CA GLY A 102 -6.51 -2.54 7.99
C GLY A 102 -5.82 -3.89 7.74
N ILE A 103 -5.86 -4.40 6.51
CA ILE A 103 -5.19 -5.65 6.10
C ILE A 103 -3.67 -5.46 6.06
N VAL A 104 -3.20 -4.32 5.53
CA VAL A 104 -1.79 -3.92 5.51
C VAL A 104 -1.23 -3.83 6.93
N LEU A 105 -1.94 -3.15 7.83
CA LEU A 105 -1.59 -2.99 9.23
C LEU A 105 -1.39 -4.35 9.94
N GLU A 106 -2.32 -5.29 9.72
CA GLU A 106 -2.24 -6.64 10.30
C GLU A 106 -0.98 -7.37 9.80
N ASN A 107 -0.66 -7.28 8.51
CA ASN A 107 0.55 -7.88 7.94
C ASN A 107 1.83 -7.28 8.55
N LEU A 108 1.93 -5.96 8.59
CA LEU A 108 3.09 -5.25 9.12
C LEU A 108 3.33 -5.63 10.59
N ALA A 109 2.29 -5.56 11.41
CA ALA A 109 2.38 -5.78 12.84
C ALA A 109 2.59 -7.26 13.21
N ALA A 110 1.80 -8.17 12.63
CA ALA A 110 1.82 -9.57 13.01
C ALA A 110 2.96 -10.37 12.35
N ARG A 111 3.47 -9.90 11.20
CA ARG A 111 4.40 -10.69 10.36
C ARG A 111 5.71 -9.96 10.15
N PHE A 112 5.75 -8.87 9.39
CA PHE A 112 7.03 -8.27 9.00
C PHE A 112 7.83 -7.70 10.17
N LEU A 113 7.17 -7.04 11.13
CA LEU A 113 7.83 -6.63 12.38
C LEU A 113 8.30 -7.82 13.21
N HIS A 114 7.69 -9.00 13.10
CA HIS A 114 8.15 -10.18 13.80
C HIS A 114 9.37 -10.80 13.11
N ASP A 115 9.34 -10.90 11.78
CA ASP A 115 10.38 -11.55 10.98
C ASP A 115 11.68 -10.73 10.94
N ILE A 116 11.59 -9.42 10.74
CA ILE A 116 12.77 -8.56 10.59
C ILE A 116 13.45 -8.29 11.96
N GLN A 117 14.76 -8.55 12.04
CA GLN A 117 15.52 -8.46 13.29
C GLN A 117 16.41 -7.22 13.39
N ILE A 118 16.63 -6.51 12.29
CA ILE A 118 17.48 -5.32 12.26
C ILE A 118 16.73 -4.05 12.73
N PRO A 119 17.31 -3.26 13.66
CA PRO A 119 16.58 -2.16 14.31
C PRO A 119 16.18 -1.04 13.35
N GLU A 120 16.98 -0.76 12.31
CA GLU A 120 16.68 0.29 11.33
C GLU A 120 15.41 0.00 10.54
N ALA A 121 15.21 -1.25 10.10
CA ALA A 121 14.00 -1.65 9.39
C ALA A 121 12.77 -1.64 10.31
N ARG A 122 12.97 -2.03 11.58
CA ARG A 122 11.89 -1.99 12.59
C ARG A 122 11.47 -0.56 12.90
N ALA A 123 12.39 0.40 12.87
CA ALA A 123 12.06 1.82 13.01
C ALA A 123 11.21 2.31 11.84
N PHE A 124 11.58 1.94 10.60
CA PHE A 124 10.76 2.23 9.42
C PHE A 124 9.36 1.64 9.56
N TYR A 125 9.24 0.33 9.81
CA TYR A 125 7.93 -0.32 9.95
C TYR A 125 7.10 0.22 11.12
N GLY A 126 7.73 0.61 12.23
CA GLY A 126 7.03 1.24 13.33
C GLY A 126 6.41 2.59 12.93
N PHE A 127 7.10 3.35 12.08
CA PHE A 127 6.57 4.60 11.54
C PHE A 127 5.53 4.36 10.45
N GLN A 128 5.76 3.40 9.54
CA GLN A 128 4.78 2.98 8.53
C GLN A 128 3.45 2.62 9.20
N ILE A 129 3.46 1.76 10.23
CA ILE A 129 2.24 1.40 10.99
C ILE A 129 1.54 2.63 11.57
N ALA A 130 2.29 3.64 12.04
CA ALA A 130 1.68 4.87 12.52
C ALA A 130 0.99 5.64 11.39
N MET A 131 1.63 5.72 10.21
CA MET A 131 1.06 6.36 9.02
C MET A 131 -0.16 5.61 8.46
N GLU A 132 -0.14 4.27 8.41
CA GLU A 132 -1.30 3.46 8.02
C GLU A 132 -2.55 3.74 8.89
N ASN A 133 -2.36 4.00 10.19
CA ASN A 133 -3.48 4.39 11.05
C ASN A 133 -4.01 5.79 10.69
N ILE A 134 -3.13 6.72 10.30
CA ILE A 134 -3.51 8.06 9.85
C ILE A 134 -4.22 7.99 8.49
N HIS A 135 -3.78 7.11 7.58
CA HIS A 135 -4.45 6.86 6.31
C HIS A 135 -5.86 6.30 6.54
N SER A 136 -5.99 5.29 7.41
CA SER A 136 -7.27 4.70 7.78
C SER A 136 -8.23 5.73 8.42
N GLU A 137 -7.72 6.60 9.30
CA GLU A 137 -8.48 7.73 9.87
C GLU A 137 -8.93 8.68 8.74
N MET A 138 -8.03 9.06 7.84
CA MET A 138 -8.31 9.98 6.73
C MET A 138 -9.40 9.43 5.81
N TYR A 139 -9.31 8.16 5.39
CA TYR A 139 -10.34 7.55 4.54
C TYR A 139 -11.69 7.45 5.26
N SER A 140 -11.67 7.13 6.55
CA SER A 140 -12.89 7.11 7.37
C SER A 140 -13.52 8.50 7.47
N LEU A 141 -12.71 9.55 7.66
CA LEU A 141 -13.15 10.95 7.69
C LEU A 141 -13.72 11.40 6.35
N LEU A 142 -13.11 11.03 5.22
CA LEU A 142 -13.63 11.31 3.88
C LEU A 142 -15.00 10.66 3.67
N LEU A 143 -15.15 9.37 4.02
CA LEU A 143 -16.44 8.67 3.95
C LEU A 143 -17.49 9.30 4.86
N GLU A 144 -17.12 9.63 6.10
CA GLU A 144 -18.01 10.28 7.07
C GLU A 144 -18.52 11.64 6.56
N THR A 145 -17.63 12.39 5.90
CA THR A 145 -17.90 13.74 5.37
C THR A 145 -18.81 13.69 4.14
N TYR A 146 -18.57 12.76 3.22
CA TYR A 146 -19.28 12.72 1.92
C TYR A 146 -20.59 11.93 1.97
N ILE A 147 -20.66 10.87 2.80
CA ILE A 147 -21.79 9.95 2.81
C ILE A 147 -22.71 10.24 4.00
N LYS A 148 -23.79 10.99 3.74
CA LYS A 148 -24.78 11.38 4.75
C LYS A 148 -25.73 10.25 5.15
N ASP A 149 -26.03 9.33 4.24
CA ASP A 149 -26.91 8.19 4.53
C ASP A 149 -26.19 7.15 5.40
N SER A 150 -26.69 6.94 6.62
CA SER A 150 -26.12 6.01 7.58
C SER A 150 -26.15 4.55 7.09
N LYS A 151 -27.17 4.16 6.30
CA LYS A 151 -27.27 2.81 5.76
C LYS A 151 -26.21 2.56 4.70
N GLU A 152 -26.07 3.48 3.75
CA GLU A 152 -25.02 3.39 2.72
C GLU A 152 -23.62 3.46 3.33
N LYS A 153 -23.41 4.34 4.32
CA LYS A 153 -22.15 4.40 5.07
C LYS A 153 -21.79 3.06 5.71
N HIS A 154 -22.74 2.42 6.40
CA HIS A 154 -22.52 1.10 7.00
C HIS A 154 -22.20 0.03 5.94
N ARG A 155 -22.84 0.09 4.77
CA ARG A 155 -22.52 -0.82 3.64
C ARG A 155 -21.08 -0.63 3.14
N LEU A 156 -20.64 0.62 3.01
CA LEU A 156 -19.31 0.98 2.52
C LEU A 156 -18.20 0.63 3.53
N PHE A 157 -18.40 0.85 4.83
CA PHE A 157 -17.42 0.41 5.84
C PHE A 157 -17.25 -1.11 5.91
N ASN A 158 -18.27 -1.87 5.52
CA ASN A 158 -18.22 -3.33 5.42
C ASN A 158 -18.00 -3.79 3.96
N ALA A 159 -17.17 -3.06 3.19
CA ALA A 159 -16.97 -3.29 1.76
C ALA A 159 -16.43 -4.68 1.43
N ILE A 160 -15.56 -5.26 2.26
CA ILE A 160 -15.01 -6.61 2.01
C ILE A 160 -16.13 -7.66 1.93
N GLU A 161 -17.16 -7.54 2.75
CA GLU A 161 -18.29 -8.47 2.78
C GLU A 161 -19.35 -8.12 1.71
N ASN A 162 -19.52 -6.83 1.43
CA ASN A 162 -20.65 -6.33 0.64
C ASN A 162 -20.32 -5.97 -0.81
N ILE A 163 -19.04 -5.88 -1.18
CA ILE A 163 -18.59 -5.42 -2.50
C ILE A 163 -17.65 -6.46 -3.11
N SER A 164 -18.15 -7.19 -4.11
CA SER A 164 -17.44 -8.32 -4.72
C SER A 164 -16.08 -7.95 -5.31
N CYS A 165 -15.94 -6.74 -5.86
CA CYS A 165 -14.68 -6.27 -6.43
C CYS A 165 -13.60 -5.99 -5.38
N VAL A 166 -14.00 -5.62 -4.16
CA VAL A 166 -13.10 -5.41 -3.02
C VAL A 166 -12.68 -6.76 -2.43
N ALA A 167 -13.61 -7.71 -2.35
CA ALA A 167 -13.37 -9.03 -1.79
C ALA A 167 -12.24 -9.80 -2.48
N GLY A 168 -12.13 -9.71 -3.82
CA GLY A 168 -11.08 -10.39 -4.59
C GLY A 168 -9.66 -9.92 -4.25
N LYS A 169 -9.46 -8.60 -4.17
CA LYS A 169 -8.19 -7.98 -3.76
C LYS A 169 -7.85 -8.30 -2.32
N ALA A 170 -8.81 -8.10 -1.41
CA ALA A 170 -8.65 -8.40 0.00
C ALA A 170 -8.27 -9.88 0.22
N LYS A 171 -8.93 -10.79 -0.50
CA LYS A 171 -8.60 -12.21 -0.45
C LYS A 171 -7.17 -12.49 -0.89
N TRP A 172 -6.71 -11.93 -2.01
CA TRP A 172 -5.34 -12.13 -2.48
C TRP A 172 -4.32 -11.66 -1.44
N ALA A 173 -4.53 -10.48 -0.85
CA ALA A 173 -3.65 -9.95 0.20
C ALA A 173 -3.64 -10.85 1.45
N LEU A 174 -4.82 -11.25 1.93
CA LEU A 174 -4.96 -12.14 3.10
C LEU A 174 -4.32 -13.51 2.88
N ASP A 175 -4.45 -14.08 1.69
CA ASP A 175 -3.83 -15.36 1.34
C ASP A 175 -2.29 -15.28 1.51
N TRP A 176 -1.66 -14.17 1.11
CA TRP A 176 -0.22 -13.95 1.33
C TRP A 176 0.15 -13.75 2.80
N ILE A 177 -0.64 -12.98 3.55
CA ILE A 177 -0.44 -12.75 4.98
C ILE A 177 -0.45 -14.09 5.73
N GLN A 178 -1.43 -14.94 5.45
CA GLN A 178 -1.62 -16.23 6.11
C GLN A 178 -0.71 -17.34 5.58
N SER A 179 -0.07 -17.14 4.43
CA SER A 179 0.76 -18.18 3.78
C SER A 179 2.01 -18.56 4.58
N SER A 180 2.46 -19.80 4.47
CA SER A 180 3.76 -20.24 5.00
C SER A 180 4.92 -20.03 4.03
N THR A 181 4.75 -19.17 3.02
CA THR A 181 5.74 -18.89 1.96
C THR A 181 6.98 -18.19 2.49
N LEU A 182 8.03 -18.14 1.66
CA LEU A 182 9.30 -17.49 2.02
C LEU A 182 9.09 -15.99 2.25
N PHE A 183 9.88 -15.41 3.15
CA PHE A 183 9.86 -13.97 3.41
C PHE A 183 10.02 -13.15 2.12
N ALA A 184 10.92 -13.59 1.23
CA ALA A 184 11.13 -12.96 -0.08
C ALA A 184 9.85 -12.92 -0.93
N GLU A 185 9.08 -14.01 -0.99
CA GLU A 185 7.83 -14.08 -1.76
C GLU A 185 6.76 -13.15 -1.16
N ARG A 186 6.63 -13.16 0.17
CA ARG A 186 5.71 -12.26 0.88
C ARG A 186 6.08 -10.79 0.70
N LEU A 187 7.38 -10.46 0.69
CA LEU A 187 7.87 -9.10 0.50
C LEU A 187 7.55 -8.57 -0.92
N ILE A 188 7.68 -9.42 -1.96
CA ILE A 188 7.24 -9.07 -3.32
C ILE A 188 5.73 -8.86 -3.37
N ALA A 189 4.95 -9.76 -2.76
CA ALA A 189 3.51 -9.64 -2.73
C ALA A 189 3.08 -8.35 -2.00
N PHE A 190 3.74 -8.01 -0.90
CA PHE A 190 3.53 -6.76 -0.18
C PHE A 190 3.85 -5.53 -1.03
N ALA A 191 4.99 -5.52 -1.72
CA ALA A 191 5.32 -4.44 -2.64
C ALA A 191 4.27 -4.26 -3.76
N CYS A 192 3.58 -5.33 -4.17
CA CYS A 192 2.46 -5.25 -5.09
C CYS A 192 1.20 -4.66 -4.45
N VAL A 193 0.94 -4.89 -3.16
CA VAL A 193 -0.18 -4.26 -2.44
C VAL A 193 0.03 -2.74 -2.42
N GLU A 194 1.16 -2.28 -1.89
CA GLU A 194 1.48 -0.85 -1.75
C GLU A 194 1.61 -0.17 -3.13
N GLY A 195 2.26 -0.85 -4.09
CA GLY A 195 2.65 -0.25 -5.37
C GLY A 195 1.66 -0.44 -6.53
N ILE A 196 0.91 -1.55 -6.58
CA ILE A 196 0.04 -1.88 -7.73
C ILE A 196 -1.45 -1.75 -7.36
N PHE A 197 -1.89 -2.34 -6.24
CA PHE A 197 -3.32 -2.42 -5.89
C PHE A 197 -4.00 -1.08 -5.60
N PHE A 198 -3.21 -0.04 -5.36
CA PHE A 198 -3.70 1.32 -5.17
C PHE A 198 -3.45 2.23 -6.39
N SER A 199 -2.64 1.78 -7.35
CA SER A 199 -2.14 2.63 -8.44
C SER A 199 -3.26 3.18 -9.34
N GLY A 200 -4.26 2.36 -9.70
CA GLY A 200 -5.38 2.79 -10.53
C GLY A 200 -6.30 3.77 -9.80
N SER A 201 -6.54 3.54 -8.52
CA SER A 201 -7.34 4.42 -7.65
C SER A 201 -6.66 5.78 -7.44
N PHE A 202 -5.37 5.81 -7.13
CA PHE A 202 -4.61 7.07 -6.99
C PHE A 202 -4.61 7.85 -8.30
N CYS A 203 -4.34 7.18 -9.42
CA CYS A 203 -4.42 7.79 -10.74
C CYS A 203 -5.83 8.38 -11.01
N ALA A 204 -6.88 7.64 -10.65
CA ALA A 204 -8.25 8.10 -10.83
C ALA A 204 -8.62 9.34 -9.98
N ILE A 205 -8.08 9.45 -8.76
CA ILE A 205 -8.30 10.64 -7.92
C ILE A 205 -7.48 11.83 -8.44
N PHE A 206 -6.25 11.61 -8.92
CA PHE A 206 -5.48 12.67 -9.57
C PHE A 206 -6.12 13.19 -10.86
N TRP A 207 -6.89 12.36 -11.56
CA TRP A 207 -7.72 12.83 -12.66
C TRP A 207 -8.78 13.85 -12.20
N LEU A 208 -9.34 13.70 -11.00
CA LEU A 208 -10.24 14.70 -10.40
C LEU A 208 -9.49 16.00 -10.09
N LYS A 209 -8.24 15.91 -9.61
CA LYS A 209 -7.36 17.08 -9.39
C LYS A 209 -7.15 17.86 -10.69
N LYS A 210 -6.86 17.15 -11.80
CA LYS A 210 -6.70 17.78 -13.13
C LYS A 210 -7.96 18.53 -13.57
N ARG A 211 -9.14 18.10 -13.12
CA ARG A 211 -10.43 18.75 -13.37
C ARG A 211 -10.78 19.85 -12.37
N GLY A 212 -9.94 20.09 -11.35
CA GLY A 212 -10.18 21.08 -10.30
C GLY A 212 -11.26 20.67 -9.30
N LEU A 213 -11.43 19.36 -9.06
CA LEU A 213 -12.48 18.81 -8.21
C LEU A 213 -11.92 18.21 -6.91
N MET A 214 -12.71 18.29 -5.85
CA MET A 214 -12.51 17.68 -4.53
C MET A 214 -11.12 17.99 -3.93
N PRO A 215 -10.79 19.26 -3.67
CA PRO A 215 -9.43 19.66 -3.30
C PRO A 215 -8.90 18.92 -2.07
N GLY A 216 -9.71 18.71 -1.03
CA GLY A 216 -9.33 17.97 0.17
C GLY A 216 -9.10 16.48 -0.08
N LEU A 217 -9.96 15.82 -0.88
CA LEU A 217 -9.73 14.45 -1.35
C LEU A 217 -8.42 14.34 -2.15
N THR A 218 -8.20 15.26 -3.08
CA THR A 218 -7.01 15.18 -3.94
C THR A 218 -5.72 15.48 -3.19
N PHE A 219 -5.78 16.38 -2.21
CA PHE A 219 -4.64 16.69 -1.35
C PHE A 219 -4.30 15.53 -0.40
N SER A 220 -5.29 14.94 0.27
CA SER A 220 -5.05 13.72 1.07
C SER A 220 -4.51 12.57 0.21
N ASN A 221 -5.02 12.40 -1.02
CA ASN A 221 -4.50 11.42 -1.97
C ASN A 221 -3.04 11.67 -2.37
N GLU A 222 -2.58 12.92 -2.46
CA GLU A 222 -1.16 13.24 -2.68
C GLU A 222 -0.29 12.75 -1.54
N LEU A 223 -0.68 13.06 -0.31
CA LEU A 223 0.05 12.66 0.89
C LEU A 223 0.13 11.13 1.01
N ILE A 224 -1.01 10.45 0.85
CA ILE A 224 -1.09 8.99 0.96
C ILE A 224 -0.31 8.32 -0.18
N SER A 225 -0.52 8.73 -1.43
CA SER A 225 0.18 8.10 -2.57
C SER A 225 1.71 8.29 -2.51
N ARG A 226 2.19 9.39 -1.94
CA ARG A 226 3.61 9.60 -1.64
C ARG A 226 4.12 8.63 -0.58
N ASP A 227 3.37 8.45 0.49
CA ASP A 227 3.72 7.52 1.58
C ASP A 227 3.77 6.08 1.05
N GLU A 228 2.75 5.64 0.30
CA GLU A 228 2.70 4.31 -0.34
C GLU A 228 3.86 4.08 -1.31
N GLY A 229 4.24 5.12 -2.06
CA GLY A 229 5.44 5.07 -2.91
C GLY A 229 6.71 4.80 -2.09
N LEU A 230 6.85 5.47 -0.94
CA LEU A 230 7.99 5.28 -0.03
C LEU A 230 7.98 3.89 0.63
N HIS A 231 6.81 3.36 0.98
CA HIS A 231 6.66 2.01 1.52
C HIS A 231 7.04 0.93 0.49
N CYS A 232 6.58 1.11 -0.76
CA CYS A 232 6.93 0.23 -1.87
C CYS A 232 8.44 0.25 -2.16
N ASP A 233 9.06 1.44 -2.21
CA ASP A 233 10.50 1.61 -2.36
C ASP A 233 11.26 0.91 -1.21
N PHE A 234 10.73 0.97 0.02
CA PHE A 234 11.35 0.34 1.18
C PHE A 234 11.29 -1.19 1.09
N ALA A 235 10.17 -1.74 0.61
CA ALA A 235 10.05 -3.17 0.34
C ALA A 235 11.06 -3.62 -0.72
N CYS A 236 11.26 -2.83 -1.79
CA CYS A 236 12.28 -3.10 -2.80
C CYS A 236 13.71 -3.04 -2.22
N LEU A 237 13.99 -2.04 -1.38
CA LEU A 237 15.29 -1.91 -0.72
C LEU A 237 15.58 -3.09 0.22
N LEU A 238 14.60 -3.51 1.02
CA LEU A 238 14.72 -4.71 1.85
C LEU A 238 14.93 -5.98 1.02
N TYR A 239 14.23 -6.09 -0.11
CA TYR A 239 14.38 -7.21 -1.03
C TYR A 239 15.81 -7.28 -1.61
N SER A 240 16.39 -6.12 -1.95
CA SER A 240 17.79 -6.03 -2.43
C SER A 240 18.84 -6.47 -1.40
N LEU A 241 18.50 -6.46 -0.11
CA LEU A 241 19.37 -6.90 0.98
C LEU A 241 19.32 -8.42 1.21
N LEU A 242 18.39 -9.13 0.57
CA LEU A 242 18.33 -10.59 0.64
C LEU A 242 19.45 -11.20 -0.18
N GLN A 243 20.13 -12.19 0.39
CA GLN A 243 21.17 -12.95 -0.30
C GLN A 243 20.55 -13.92 -1.31
N LYS A 244 19.38 -14.50 -0.98
CA LYS A 244 18.66 -15.44 -1.84
C LYS A 244 17.51 -14.74 -2.55
N GLN A 245 17.85 -14.19 -3.71
CA GLN A 245 16.88 -13.62 -4.64
C GLN A 245 15.98 -14.72 -5.24
N LEU A 246 14.74 -14.36 -5.59
CA LEU A 246 13.80 -15.31 -6.19
C LEU A 246 14.11 -15.51 -7.68
N PRO A 247 13.74 -16.66 -8.27
CA PRO A 247 13.75 -16.81 -9.72
C PRO A 247 12.82 -15.77 -10.37
N TRP A 248 13.28 -15.13 -11.44
CA TRP A 248 12.53 -14.05 -12.11
C TRP A 248 11.11 -14.47 -12.52
N GLN A 249 10.91 -15.75 -12.89
CA GLN A 249 9.61 -16.28 -13.26
C GLN A 249 8.60 -16.18 -12.11
N LYS A 250 9.06 -16.42 -10.87
CA LYS A 250 8.22 -16.34 -9.68
C LYS A 250 7.83 -14.88 -9.41
N VAL A 251 8.78 -13.95 -9.49
CA VAL A 251 8.51 -12.52 -9.30
C VAL A 251 7.55 -11.99 -10.37
N HIS A 252 7.81 -12.30 -11.64
CA HIS A 252 6.94 -11.91 -12.76
C HIS A 252 5.54 -12.50 -12.63
N HIS A 253 5.39 -13.69 -12.06
CA HIS A 253 4.09 -14.30 -11.82
C HIS A 253 3.30 -13.54 -10.75
N ILE A 254 3.89 -13.30 -9.58
CA ILE A 254 3.24 -12.55 -8.48
C ILE A 254 2.82 -11.15 -8.95
N VAL A 255 3.73 -10.43 -9.62
CA VAL A 255 3.45 -9.10 -10.16
C VAL A 255 2.34 -9.15 -11.22
N HIS A 256 2.34 -10.18 -12.09
CA HIS A 256 1.32 -10.31 -13.12
C HIS A 256 -0.06 -10.57 -12.53
N GLU A 257 -0.17 -11.45 -11.54
CA GLU A 257 -1.44 -11.68 -10.84
C GLU A 257 -1.97 -10.39 -10.22
N ALA A 258 -1.09 -9.60 -9.58
CA ALA A 258 -1.50 -8.33 -9.01
C ALA A 258 -2.00 -7.33 -10.07
N VAL A 259 -1.35 -7.27 -11.24
CA VAL A 259 -1.78 -6.43 -12.37
C VAL A 259 -3.15 -6.82 -12.90
N GLU A 260 -3.40 -8.10 -13.12
CA GLU A 260 -4.70 -8.56 -13.65
C GLU A 260 -5.83 -8.25 -12.68
N ILE A 261 -5.59 -8.46 -11.37
CA ILE A 261 -6.55 -8.11 -10.32
C ILE A 261 -6.81 -6.60 -10.30
N GLU A 262 -5.77 -5.78 -10.40
CA GLU A 262 -5.92 -4.31 -10.41
C GLU A 262 -6.68 -3.81 -11.64
N ILE A 263 -6.37 -4.34 -12.83
CA ILE A 263 -7.07 -4.02 -14.06
C ILE A 263 -8.54 -4.40 -13.95
N GLN A 264 -8.83 -5.62 -13.50
CA GLN A 264 -10.20 -6.09 -13.32
C GLN A 264 -10.97 -5.18 -12.35
N PHE A 265 -10.33 -4.74 -11.26
CA PHE A 265 -10.94 -3.84 -10.30
C PHE A 265 -11.31 -2.49 -10.92
N VAL A 266 -10.36 -1.75 -11.50
CA VAL A 266 -10.57 -0.35 -11.90
C VAL A 266 -11.12 -0.20 -13.33
N CYS A 267 -11.05 -1.23 -14.16
CA CYS A 267 -11.55 -1.18 -15.54
C CYS A 267 -12.90 -1.88 -15.71
N GLU A 268 -13.20 -2.92 -14.91
CA GLU A 268 -14.41 -3.72 -15.08
C GLU A 268 -15.38 -3.57 -13.92
N ALA A 269 -14.90 -3.78 -12.69
CA ALA A 269 -15.78 -3.91 -11.54
C ALA A 269 -16.16 -2.55 -10.93
N LEU A 270 -15.24 -1.59 -10.95
CA LEU A 270 -15.48 -0.18 -10.68
C LEU A 270 -14.92 0.66 -11.85
N PRO A 271 -15.62 0.71 -12.99
CA PRO A 271 -15.05 1.25 -14.23
C PRO A 271 -14.63 2.72 -14.08
N CYS A 272 -13.36 3.02 -14.36
CA CYS A 272 -12.85 4.39 -14.42
C CYS A 272 -13.55 5.26 -15.49
N ALA A 273 -14.27 4.64 -16.43
CA ALA A 273 -15.17 5.32 -17.36
C ALA A 273 -16.27 6.14 -16.64
N LEU A 274 -16.64 5.77 -15.40
CA LEU A 274 -17.61 6.51 -14.59
C LEU A 274 -17.18 7.94 -14.27
N ILE A 275 -15.87 8.20 -14.26
CA ILE A 275 -15.27 9.54 -14.05
C ILE A 275 -14.69 10.12 -15.35
N GLY A 276 -14.96 9.49 -16.50
CA GLY A 276 -14.52 9.95 -17.82
C GLY A 276 -13.10 9.51 -18.21
N MET A 277 -12.51 8.52 -17.55
CA MET A 277 -11.22 7.95 -17.94
C MET A 277 -11.37 6.80 -18.94
N ASN A 278 -10.33 6.55 -19.73
CA ASN A 278 -10.29 5.45 -20.69
C ASN A 278 -9.70 4.19 -20.06
N ALA A 279 -10.45 3.09 -20.06
CA ALA A 279 -10.03 1.81 -19.47
C ALA A 279 -8.78 1.20 -20.11
N THR A 280 -8.58 1.39 -21.43
CA THR A 280 -7.37 0.94 -22.13
C THR A 280 -6.13 1.71 -21.64
N LEU A 281 -6.25 3.04 -21.50
CA LEU A 281 -5.15 3.85 -20.96
C LEU A 281 -4.90 3.52 -19.47
N MET A 282 -5.94 3.31 -18.68
CA MET A 282 -5.78 2.87 -17.28
C MET A 282 -5.06 1.52 -17.18
N SER A 283 -5.44 0.55 -18.03
CA SER A 283 -4.77 -0.75 -18.10
C SER A 283 -3.30 -0.62 -18.50
N GLN A 284 -2.98 0.27 -19.43
CA GLN A 284 -1.60 0.56 -19.82
C GLN A 284 -0.81 1.20 -18.66
N TYR A 285 -1.43 2.12 -17.91
CA TYR A 285 -0.81 2.76 -16.75
C TYR A 285 -0.46 1.74 -15.65
N ILE A 286 -1.36 0.82 -15.31
CA ILE A 286 -1.10 -0.23 -14.31
C ILE A 286 0.08 -1.11 -14.75
N LYS A 287 0.14 -1.47 -16.04
CA LYS A 287 1.26 -2.23 -16.61
C LYS A 287 2.57 -1.46 -16.57
N PHE A 288 2.54 -0.14 -16.80
CA PHE A 288 3.69 0.74 -16.65
C PHE A 288 4.20 0.78 -15.21
N VAL A 289 3.29 0.91 -14.23
CA VAL A 289 3.63 0.87 -12.79
C VAL A 289 4.28 -0.47 -12.43
N ALA A 290 3.72 -1.59 -12.91
CA ALA A 290 4.29 -2.91 -12.68
C ALA A 290 5.69 -3.09 -13.29
N ASP A 291 5.93 -2.56 -14.49
CA ASP A 291 7.27 -2.56 -15.10
C ASP A 291 8.27 -1.73 -14.28
N ARG A 292 7.84 -0.60 -13.71
CA ARG A 292 8.69 0.18 -12.79
C ARG A 292 9.01 -0.60 -11.51
N LEU A 293 8.03 -1.29 -10.93
CA LEU A 293 8.25 -2.14 -9.76
C LEU A 293 9.23 -3.28 -10.06
N LEU A 294 9.06 -3.96 -11.20
CA LEU A 294 9.99 -5.02 -11.63
C LEU A 294 11.43 -4.51 -11.74
N VAL A 295 11.63 -3.33 -12.33
CA VAL A 295 12.94 -2.70 -12.43
C VAL A 295 13.50 -2.34 -11.04
N ALA A 296 12.68 -1.80 -10.14
CA ALA A 296 13.10 -1.48 -8.77
C ALA A 296 13.50 -2.73 -7.97
N LEU A 297 12.88 -3.87 -8.27
CA LEU A 297 13.21 -5.18 -7.71
C LEU A 297 14.43 -5.85 -8.38
N GLY A 298 15.01 -5.24 -9.42
CA GLY A 298 16.18 -5.75 -10.14
C GLY A 298 15.87 -6.72 -11.28
N TYR A 299 14.63 -6.75 -11.78
CA TYR A 299 14.19 -7.62 -12.87
C TYR A 299 13.89 -6.86 -14.17
N GLU A 300 13.82 -7.60 -15.28
CA GLU A 300 13.45 -7.05 -16.57
C GLU A 300 11.96 -6.69 -16.64
N ARG A 301 11.64 -5.68 -17.45
CA ARG A 301 10.25 -5.29 -17.72
C ARG A 301 9.48 -6.44 -18.38
N LYS A 302 8.23 -6.63 -17.98
CA LYS A 302 7.34 -7.66 -18.53
C LYS A 302 6.48 -7.10 -19.66
N TYR A 303 5.91 -5.91 -19.49
CA TYR A 303 4.90 -5.36 -20.41
C TYR A 303 5.50 -4.44 -21.48
N ASN A 304 6.61 -3.78 -21.16
CA ASN A 304 7.33 -2.85 -22.03
C ASN A 304 6.43 -1.74 -22.58
N VAL A 305 5.62 -1.14 -21.71
CA VAL A 305 4.71 -0.04 -22.06
C VAL A 305 5.16 1.28 -21.44
N GLU A 306 4.79 2.38 -22.09
CA GLU A 306 5.05 3.75 -21.62
C GLU A 306 3.91 4.27 -20.76
N ASN A 307 4.18 5.32 -19.98
CA ASN A 307 3.16 6.01 -19.18
C ASN A 307 2.15 6.72 -20.11
N PRO A 308 0.85 6.37 -20.08
CA PRO A 308 -0.15 7.02 -20.91
C PRO A 308 -0.67 8.35 -20.35
N PHE A 309 -0.27 8.72 -19.11
CA PHE A 309 -0.74 9.91 -18.41
C PHE A 309 0.43 10.84 -18.08
N ASP A 310 0.68 11.82 -18.95
CA ASP A 310 1.70 12.86 -18.81
C ASP A 310 1.64 13.60 -17.46
N TRP A 311 0.42 13.87 -16.97
CA TRP A 311 0.20 14.53 -15.69
C TRP A 311 0.62 13.70 -14.47
N MET A 312 0.76 12.37 -14.59
CA MET A 312 1.27 11.53 -13.49
C MET A 312 2.79 11.67 -13.29
N GLU A 313 3.54 12.15 -14.29
CA GLU A 313 4.99 12.36 -14.15
C GLU A 313 5.32 13.52 -13.19
N PHE A 314 4.52 14.57 -13.21
CA PHE A 314 4.69 15.73 -12.33
C PHE A 314 4.37 15.44 -10.86
N ILE A 315 3.59 14.38 -10.61
CA ILE A 315 3.09 14.01 -9.30
C ILE A 315 4.08 13.08 -8.56
N SER A 316 4.84 12.26 -9.28
CA SER A 316 5.88 11.39 -8.70
C SER A 316 7.21 12.12 -8.37
N LEU A 317 7.30 13.44 -8.57
CA LEU A 317 8.56 14.22 -8.48
C LEU A 317 8.67 15.10 -7.23
N GLN A 318 7.83 14.89 -6.21
CA GLN A 318 7.92 15.60 -4.92
C GLN A 318 8.07 14.62 -3.76
#